data_AF-A0A7V9N327-F1
#
_entry.id   AF-A0A7V9N327-F1
#
_cell.length_a   1.000
_cell.length_b   1.000
_cell.length_c   1.000
_cell.angle_alpha   90.00
_cell.angle_beta   90.00
_cell.angle_gamma   90.00
#
_symmetry.space_group_name_H-M   'P 1'
#
loop_
_entity.id
_entity.type
_entity.pdbx_description
1 polymer ?
#
loop_
_entity_poly.entity_id
_entity_poly.type
_entity_poly.pdbx_seq_one_letter_code
_entity_poly.pdbx_strand_id
1 'polypeptide(L)' 'MSGVSENHPRPQLQRSSWESLDGRWDFALDPEASWSLPGEVVWDRPIVVPFAPETALSGV' A
#
# COMPACT_ATOMS: atom_id res chain seq x y z
N MET A 1 5.06 11.09 16.37
CA MET A 1 5.74 9.82 16.72
C MET A 1 5.55 8.89 15.54
N SER A 2 6.48 8.92 14.59
CA SER A 2 6.36 8.18 13.34
C SER A 2 6.64 6.70 13.61
N GLY A 3 5.68 5.84 13.24
CA GLY A 3 5.76 4.40 13.40
C GLY A 3 6.93 3.83 12.63
N VAL A 4 8.03 3.56 13.33
CA VAL A 4 9.04 2.62 12.86
C VAL A 4 8.37 1.26 12.88
N SER A 5 8.09 0.71 11.69
CA SER A 5 7.75 -0.69 11.52
C SER A 5 8.83 -1.53 12.21
N GLU A 6 8.46 -2.30 13.24
CA GLU A 6 9.35 -3.27 13.89
C GLU A 6 9.71 -4.44 12.95
N ASN A 7 9.09 -4.51 11.76
CA ASN A 7 9.36 -5.51 10.75
C ASN A 7 10.30 -4.95 9.68
N HIS A 8 11.42 -5.67 9.52
CA HIS A 8 12.42 -5.67 8.43
C HIS A 8 12.57 -4.42 7.52
N PRO A 9 13.81 -3.99 7.23
CA PRO A 9 15.09 -4.61 7.53
C PRO A 9 15.60 -4.30 8.92
N ARG A 10 16.33 -5.27 9.50
CA ARG A 10 17.02 -5.12 10.78
C ARG A 10 17.87 -3.84 10.70
N PRO A 11 17.86 -2.95 11.71
CA PRO A 11 18.58 -1.67 11.65
C PRO A 11 20.06 -1.78 11.25
N GLN A 12 20.71 -2.90 11.56
CA GLN A 12 22.12 -3.19 11.24
C GLN A 12 22.35 -3.73 9.81
N LEU A 13 21.29 -4.06 9.07
CA LEU A 13 21.31 -4.62 7.70
C LEU A 13 20.59 -3.70 6.70
N GLN A 14 20.24 -2.48 7.12
CA GLN A 14 19.53 -1.52 6.29
C GLN A 14 20.52 -0.77 5.39
N ARG A 15 20.29 -0.81 4.07
CA ARG A 15 20.98 0.11 3.15
C ARG A 15 20.58 1.54 3.52
N SER A 16 21.49 2.50 3.37
CA SER A 16 21.25 3.91 3.72
C SER A 16 20.02 4.52 3.03
N SER A 17 19.62 3.99 1.87
CA SER A 17 18.48 4.45 1.07
C SER A 17 17.22 3.60 1.25
N TRP A 18 17.09 2.86 2.34
CA TRP A 18 15.85 2.11 2.59
C TRP A 18 14.75 3.05 3.06
N GLU A 19 13.57 2.88 2.47
CA GLU A 19 12.35 3.58 2.82
C GLU A 19 11.21 2.56 2.89
N SER A 20 10.34 2.71 3.90
CA SER A 20 9.12 1.92 3.96
C SER A 20 8.12 2.43 2.93
N LEU A 21 7.47 1.51 2.22
CA LEU A 21 6.35 1.81 1.33
C LEU A 21 4.99 1.64 2.03
N ASP A 22 4.99 1.32 3.32
CA ASP A 22 3.76 1.26 4.11
C ASP A 22 3.15 2.66 4.27
N GLY A 23 1.83 2.74 4.26
CA GLY A 23 1.13 4.01 4.34
C GLY A 23 -0.10 4.06 3.44
N ARG A 24 -0.54 5.27 3.13
CA ARG A 24 -1.74 5.52 2.32
C ARG A 24 -1.38 5.54 0.84
N TRP A 25 -2.09 4.77 0.04
CA TRP A 25 -1.94 4.66 -1.40
C TRP A 25 -3.25 4.93 -2.11
N ASP A 26 -3.19 5.43 -3.33
CA ASP A 26 -4.32 5.45 -4.24
C ASP A 26 -4.68 4.01 -4.64
N PHE A 27 -5.96 3.68 -4.61
CA PHE A 27 -6.47 2.32 -4.76
C PHE A 27 -7.73 2.28 -5.62
N ALA A 28 -7.88 1.18 -6.34
CA ALA A 28 -9.07 0.89 -7.12
C ALA A 28 -9.21 -0.63 -7.29
N LEU A 29 -10.44 -1.10 -7.48
CA LEU A 29 -10.75 -2.48 -7.85
C LEU A 29 -11.49 -2.47 -9.18
N ASP A 30 -11.23 -3.50 -9.99
CA ASP A 30 -11.96 -3.79 -11.22
C ASP A 30 -12.60 -5.20 -11.14
N PRO A 31 -13.69 -5.35 -10.35
CA PRO A 31 -14.36 -6.64 -10.18
C PRO A 31 -14.86 -7.26 -11.48
N GLU A 32 -15.24 -6.42 -12.44
CA GLU A 32 -15.77 -6.79 -13.74
C GLU A 32 -14.69 -7.11 -14.78
N ALA A 33 -13.41 -6.93 -14.44
CA ALA A 33 -12.26 -7.12 -15.33
C ALA A 33 -12.37 -6.32 -16.65
N SER A 34 -12.78 -5.06 -16.53
CA SER A 34 -12.97 -4.12 -17.63
C SER A 34 -11.66 -3.45 -18.10
N TRP A 35 -10.67 -3.32 -17.22
CA TRP A 35 -9.39 -2.70 -17.54
C TRP A 35 -8.40 -3.72 -18.11
N SER A 36 -7.81 -3.36 -19.25
CA SER A 36 -6.78 -4.13 -19.95
C SER A 36 -5.42 -3.42 -19.95
N LEU A 37 -5.39 -2.12 -19.66
CA LEU A 37 -4.19 -1.30 -19.68
C LEU A 37 -4.03 -0.51 -18.37
N PRO A 38 -2.79 -0.27 -17.89
CA PRO A 38 -2.56 0.51 -16.67
C PRO A 38 -3.15 1.93 -16.69
N GLY A 39 -3.29 2.53 -17.87
CA GLY A 39 -3.85 3.88 -18.03
C GLY A 39 -5.37 3.96 -17.90
N GLU A 40 -6.07 2.82 -17.83
CA GLU A 40 -7.53 2.77 -17.68
C GLU A 40 -7.97 2.79 -16.22
N VAL A 41 -7.03 2.63 -15.29
CA VAL A 41 -7.32 2.63 -13.85
C VAL A 41 -7.84 3.99 -13.43
N VAL A 42 -9.03 3.98 -12.81
CA VAL A 42 -9.61 5.16 -12.16
C VAL A 42 -9.47 4.98 -10.65
N TRP A 43 -8.53 5.71 -10.05
CA TRP A 43 -8.30 5.71 -8.60
C TRP A 43 -9.44 6.42 -7.88
N ASP A 44 -10.28 5.67 -7.16
CA ASP A 44 -11.52 6.19 -6.58
C ASP A 44 -11.47 6.31 -5.05
N ARG A 45 -10.52 5.61 -4.40
CA ARG A 45 -10.36 5.65 -2.95
C ARG A 45 -8.93 5.35 -2.53
N PRO A 46 -8.56 5.67 -1.28
CA PRO A 46 -7.27 5.29 -0.74
C PRO A 46 -7.33 3.96 0.02
N ILE A 47 -6.19 3.27 0.14
CA ILE A 47 -5.98 2.10 1.00
C ILE A 47 -4.78 2.31 1.93
N VAL A 48 -4.81 1.71 3.12
CA VAL A 48 -3.67 1.64 4.03
C VAL A 48 -2.92 0.32 3.85
N VAL A 49 -1.74 0.37 3.23
CA VAL A 49 -0.80 -0.76 3.13
C VAL A 49 -0.08 -0.92 4.48
N PRO A 50 0.08 -2.15 5.02
CA PRO A 50 -0.06 -3.46 4.35
C PRO A 50 -1.39 -4.20 4.60
N PHE A 51 -2.46 -3.50 4.96
CA PHE A 51 -3.73 -4.15 5.26
C PHE A 51 -4.50 -4.54 3.99
N ALA A 52 -5.07 -5.75 3.96
CA ALA A 52 -5.88 -6.21 2.84
C ALA A 52 -7.20 -5.42 2.75
N PRO A 53 -7.76 -5.18 1.54
CA PRO A 53 -8.96 -4.36 1.33
C PRO A 53 -10.18 -4.82 2.15
N GLU A 54 -10.31 -6.12 2.41
CA GLU A 54 -11.43 -6.70 3.15
C GLU A 54 -11.36 -6.44 4.67
N THR A 55 -10.25 -5.88 5.14
CA THR A 55 -10.04 -5.61 6.57
C THR A 55 -10.42 -4.17 6.92
N ALA A 56 -11.05 -3.99 8.09
CA ALA A 56 -11.41 -2.66 8.59
C ALA A 56 -10.19 -1.74 8.77
N LEU A 57 -8.99 -2.31 8.98
CA LEU A 57 -7.75 -1.54 9.14
C LEU A 57 -7.26 -0.92 7.83
N SER A 58 -7.71 -1.41 6.67
CA SER A 58 -7.34 -0.86 5.36
C SER A 58 -8.00 0.48 5.05
N GLY A 59 -9.13 0.77 5.70
CA GLY A 59 -9.92 1.98 5.47
C GLY A 59 -10.67 2.03 4.14
N VAL A 60 -10.68 0.93 3.38
CA VAL A 60 -11.47 0.71 2.16
C VAL A 60 -12.87 0.20 2.49
#